data_AF-A0A7J2UWK2-F1
#
_entry.id   AF-A0A7J2UWK2-F1
#
_cell.length_a   1.000
_cell.length_b   1.000
_cell.length_c   1.000
_cell.angle_alpha   90.00
_cell.angle_beta   90.00
_cell.angle_gamma   90.00
#
_symmetry.space_group_name_H-M   'P 1'
#
loop_
_entity.id
_entity.type
_entity.pdbx_description
1 polymer ?
#
loop_
_entity_poly.entity_id
_entity_poly.type
_entity_poly.pdbx_seq_one_letter_code
_entity_poly.pdbx_strand_id
1 'polypeptide(L)'
;MTGMESVVYLSLVTASISFTVTETKLFELFRKRMHGWNSFFGKLFSCGYCLGHWVALALEVAYRPRLFGLWLVLDYILTAIVIAWLGGFQWGLMCLLMDKTGK
;
A
#
# COMPACT_ATOMS: atom_id res chain seq x y z
N MET A 1 -12.91 16.85 -7.24
CA MET A 1 -11.71 16.45 -6.48
C MET A 1 -10.50 16.90 -7.27
N THR A 2 -9.75 17.86 -6.73
CA THR A 2 -8.47 18.26 -7.30
C THR A 2 -7.51 17.06 -7.20
N GLY A 3 -6.67 16.85 -8.21
CA GLY A 3 -5.85 15.63 -8.31
C GLY A 3 -5.00 15.34 -7.06
N MET A 4 -4.60 16.40 -6.33
CA MET A 4 -3.79 16.32 -5.12
C MET A 4 -4.51 15.69 -3.92
N GLU A 5 -5.80 15.96 -3.71
CA GLU A 5 -6.57 15.37 -2.61
C GLU A 5 -6.72 13.86 -2.79
N SER A 6 -6.90 13.44 -4.05
CA SER A 6 -7.07 12.02 -4.41
C SER A 6 -5.83 11.22 -4.02
N VAL A 7 -4.62 11.75 -4.23
CA VAL A 7 -3.35 11.10 -3.86
C VAL A 7 -3.28 10.84 -2.35
N VAL A 8 -3.69 11.81 -1.53
CA VAL A 8 -3.65 11.70 -0.07
C VAL A 8 -4.65 10.64 0.43
N TYR A 9 -5.86 10.62 -0.12
CA TYR A 9 -6.83 9.58 0.22
C TYR A 9 -6.37 8.20 -0.25
N LEU A 10 -5.83 8.09 -1.47
CA LEU A 10 -5.32 6.83 -2.01
C LEU A 10 -4.11 6.31 -1.21
N SER A 11 -3.23 7.19 -0.73
CA SER A 11 -2.10 6.79 0.11
C SER A 11 -2.57 6.29 1.48
N LEU A 12 -3.55 6.97 2.09
CA LEU A 12 -4.17 6.53 3.35
C LEU A 12 -4.86 5.17 3.20
N VAL A 13 -5.61 4.98 2.12
CA VAL A 13 -6.26 3.70 1.82
C VAL A 13 -5.22 2.62 1.58
N THR A 14 -4.17 2.91 0.82
CA THR A 14 -3.05 1.99 0.58
C THR A 14 -2.38 1.57 1.89
N ALA A 15 -2.05 2.52 2.76
CA ALA A 15 -1.48 2.25 4.07
C ALA A 15 -2.40 1.41 4.95
N SER A 16 -3.70 1.73 4.96
CA SER A 16 -4.71 1.03 5.75
C SER A 16 -4.86 -0.42 5.29
N ILE A 17 -4.91 -0.66 3.98
CA ILE A 17 -4.99 -2.01 3.41
C ILE A 17 -3.71 -2.79 3.73
N SER A 18 -2.53 -2.21 3.47
CA SER A 18 -1.24 -2.86 3.78
C SER A 18 -1.13 -3.22 5.26
N PHE A 19 -1.44 -2.28 6.15
CA PHE A 19 -1.42 -2.50 7.59
C PHE A 19 -2.42 -3.60 7.99
N THR A 20 -3.65 -3.52 7.49
CA THR A 20 -4.70 -4.50 7.84
C THR A 20 -4.30 -5.91 7.39
N VAL A 21 -3.76 -6.04 6.19
CA VAL A 21 -3.40 -7.34 5.63
C VAL A 21 -2.14 -7.91 6.27
N THR A 22 -1.15 -7.08 6.62
CA THR A 22 0.12 -7.54 7.17
C THR A 22 0.08 -7.75 8.69
N GLU A 23 -0.62 -6.90 9.44
CA GLU A 23 -0.58 -6.87 10.91
C GLU A 23 -1.85 -7.42 11.60
N THR A 24 -3.01 -7.46 10.93
CA THR A 24 -4.25 -7.90 11.60
C THR A 24 -4.29 -9.41 11.75
N LYS A 25 -4.52 -9.90 12.98
CA LYS A 25 -4.65 -11.35 13.28
C LYS A 25 -5.69 -12.08 12.43
N LEU A 26 -6.73 -11.37 11.95
CA LEU A 26 -7.72 -11.89 11.01
C LEU A 26 -7.10 -12.45 9.72
N PHE A 27 -6.01 -11.83 9.24
CA PHE A 27 -5.30 -12.25 8.03
C PHE A 27 -4.11 -13.17 8.31
N GLU A 28 -3.82 -13.51 9.57
CA GLU A 28 -2.69 -14.39 9.92
C GLU A 28 -2.87 -15.81 9.33
N LEU A 29 -4.11 -16.33 9.39
CA LEU A 29 -4.50 -17.59 8.75
C LEU A 29 -4.33 -17.54 7.22
N PHE A 30 -4.71 -16.41 6.62
CA PHE A 30 -4.57 -16.19 5.18
C PHE A 30 -3.10 -16.11 4.76
N ARG A 31 -2.25 -15.45 5.56
CA ARG A 31 -0.81 -15.32 5.34
C ARG A 31 -0.10 -16.68 5.47
N LYS A 32 -0.44 -17.49 6.48
CA LYS A 32 0.07 -18.86 6.62
C LYS A 32 -0.37 -19.75 5.45
N ARG A 33 -1.62 -19.61 4.99
CA ARG A 33 -2.14 -20.38 3.85
C ARG A 33 -1.47 -19.98 2.52
N MET A 34 -1.23 -18.68 2.32
CA MET A 34 -0.49 -18.18 1.14
C MET A 34 0.99 -18.55 1.15
N HIS A 35 1.62 -18.62 2.33
CA HIS A 35 2.99 -19.12 2.48
C HIS A 35 3.13 -20.58 2.02
N GLY A 36 2.09 -21.41 2.23
CA GLY A 36 2.03 -22.78 1.73
C GLY A 36 1.77 -22.90 0.23
N TRP A 37 1.21 -21.88 -0.42
CA TRP A 37 0.87 -21.93 -1.84
C TRP A 37 2.02 -21.47 -2.73
N ASN A 38 2.72 -20.39 -2.36
CA ASN A 38 3.93 -19.96 -3.04
C ASN A 38 4.78 -19.05 -2.14
N SER A 39 6.09 -19.35 -2.02
CA SER A 39 7.00 -18.61 -1.12
C SER A 39 7.09 -17.12 -1.47
N PHE A 40 6.90 -16.78 -2.76
CA PHE A 40 6.90 -15.40 -3.25
C PHE A 40 5.70 -14.59 -2.71
N PHE A 41 4.50 -15.16 -2.74
CA PHE A 41 3.31 -14.51 -2.19
C PHE A 41 3.39 -14.39 -0.67
N GLY A 42 3.90 -15.40 0.03
CA GLY A 42 4.13 -15.31 1.47
C GLY A 42 5.03 -14.14 1.88
N LYS A 43 6.12 -13.90 1.14
CA LYS A 43 6.99 -12.72 1.36
C LYS A 43 6.29 -11.40 1.03
N LEU A 44 5.49 -11.38 -0.03
CA LEU A 44 4.71 -10.20 -0.41
C LEU A 44 3.75 -9.78 0.71
N PHE A 45 2.97 -10.74 1.22
CA PHE A 45 1.98 -10.51 2.27
C PHE A 45 2.60 -10.25 3.65
N SER A 46 3.87 -10.60 3.84
CA SER A 46 4.62 -10.34 5.07
C SER A 46 5.27 -8.95 5.11
N CYS A 47 5.28 -8.20 4.01
CA CYS A 47 5.88 -6.88 3.94
C CYS A 47 4.85 -5.85 3.48
N GLY A 48 4.39 -4.99 4.39
CA GLY A 48 3.39 -3.96 4.09
C GLY A 48 3.84 -2.96 3.03
N TYR A 49 5.16 -2.75 2.88
CA TYR A 49 5.74 -1.94 1.81
C TYR A 49 5.61 -2.61 0.43
N CYS A 50 5.87 -3.93 0.36
CA CYS A 50 5.71 -4.70 -0.88
C CYS A 50 4.24 -4.74 -1.29
N LEU A 51 3.33 -5.07 -0.37
CA LEU A 51 1.89 -4.99 -0.65
C LEU A 51 1.46 -3.57 -1.02
N GLY A 52 2.01 -2.55 -0.36
CA GLY A 52 1.70 -1.14 -0.64
C GLY A 52 1.97 -0.75 -2.09
N HIS A 53 3.05 -1.25 -2.70
CA HIS A 53 3.32 -1.03 -4.13
C HIS A 53 2.24 -1.64 -5.03
N TRP A 54 1.82 -2.87 -4.75
CA TRP A 54 0.78 -3.54 -5.54
C TRP A 54 -0.59 -2.90 -5.36
N VAL A 55 -0.92 -2.51 -4.13
CA VAL A 55 -2.17 -1.81 -3.81
C VAL A 55 -2.18 -0.43 -4.46
N ALA A 56 -1.09 0.34 -4.38
CA ALA A 56 -0.97 1.64 -5.04
C ALA A 56 -1.12 1.52 -6.56
N LEU A 57 -0.49 0.52 -7.19
CA LEU A 57 -0.67 0.25 -8.62
C LEU A 57 -2.11 -0.11 -8.97
N ALA A 58 -2.77 -0.95 -8.17
CA ALA A 58 -4.16 -1.32 -8.39
C ALA A 58 -5.10 -0.11 -8.26
N LEU A 59 -4.87 0.73 -7.25
CA LEU A 59 -5.61 1.96 -7.02
C LEU A 59 -5.41 2.97 -8.17
N GLU A 60 -4.18 3.09 -8.66
CA GLU A 60 -3.85 3.96 -9.80
C GLU A 60 -4.55 3.52 -11.08
N VAL A 61 -4.58 2.21 -11.36
CA VAL A 61 -5.28 1.65 -12.52
C VAL A 61 -6.80 1.83 -12.41
N ALA A 62 -7.35 1.75 -11.19
CA ALA A 62 -8.78 1.89 -10.96
C ALA A 62 -9.26 3.35 -11.04
N TYR A 63 -8.56 4.28 -10.37
CA TYR A 63 -8.99 5.68 -10.24
C TYR A 63 -8.36 6.62 -11.25
N ARG A 64 -7.26 6.21 -11.90
CA ARG A 64 -6.60 6.94 -12.98
C ARG A 64 -6.38 8.44 -12.68
N PRO A 65 -5.87 8.84 -11.50
CA PRO A 65 -5.64 10.25 -11.19
C PRO A 65 -4.63 10.84 -12.19
N ARG A 66 -4.97 11.97 -12.83
CA ARG A 66 -4.02 12.71 -13.67
C ARG A 66 -3.52 13.93 -12.90
N LEU A 67 -2.23 13.94 -12.52
CA LEU A 67 -1.62 15.04 -11.75
C LEU A 67 -0.83 16.03 -12.61
N PHE A 68 0.05 15.57 -13.49
CA PHE A 68 1.01 16.44 -14.17
C PHE A 68 0.66 16.75 -15.63
N GLY A 69 -0.26 16.02 -16.26
CA GLY A 69 -0.75 16.32 -17.62
C GLY A 69 0.31 16.32 -18.74
N LEU A 70 1.56 15.96 -18.43
CA LEU A 70 2.73 16.02 -19.33
C LEU A 70 2.88 14.75 -20.18
N TRP A 71 2.50 13.56 -19.68
CA TRP A 71 2.43 12.28 -20.43
C TRP A 71 1.66 11.20 -19.64
N LEU A 72 0.67 10.52 -20.26
CA LEU A 72 -0.24 9.60 -19.56
C LEU A 72 0.48 8.54 -18.74
N VAL A 73 1.37 7.77 -19.35
CA VAL A 73 2.03 6.63 -18.70
C VAL A 73 2.98 7.09 -17.60
N LEU A 74 3.74 8.17 -17.85
CA LEU A 74 4.70 8.68 -16.88
C LEU A 74 4.01 9.28 -15.65
N ASP A 75 2.88 9.95 -15.87
CA ASP A 75 2.05 10.52 -14.82
C ASP A 75 1.50 9.43 -13.88
N TYR A 76 1.01 8.33 -14.45
CA TYR A 76 0.54 7.16 -13.69
C TYR A 76 1.67 6.52 -12.88
N ILE A 77 2.86 6.36 -13.46
CA ILE A 77 3.99 5.75 -12.76
C ILE A 77 4.45 6.63 -11.60
N LEU A 78 4.61 7.94 -11.82
CA LEU A 78 5.04 8.86 -10.78
C LEU A 78 4.02 8.94 -9.64
N THR A 79 2.73 9.00 -9.98
CA THR A 79 1.66 9.05 -8.99
C THR A 79 1.57 7.77 -8.17
N ALA A 80 1.65 6.59 -8.82
CA ALA A 80 1.68 5.30 -8.12
C ALA A 80 2.88 5.18 -7.18
N ILE A 81 4.07 5.64 -7.61
CA ILE A 81 5.28 5.63 -6.78
C ILE A 81 5.08 6.54 -5.56
N VAL A 82 4.54 7.76 -5.74
CA VAL A 82 4.29 8.68 -4.63
C VAL A 82 3.29 8.09 -3.62
N ILE A 83 2.19 7.51 -4.11
CA ILE A 83 1.18 6.84 -3.26
C ILE A 83 1.82 5.67 -2.50
N ALA A 84 2.61 4.84 -3.18
CA ALA A 84 3.29 3.70 -2.56
C ALA A 84 4.30 4.14 -1.50
N TRP A 85 5.04 5.22 -1.76
CA TRP A 85 6.03 5.76 -0.83
C TRP A 85 5.36 6.35 0.41
N LEU A 86 4.32 7.17 0.23
CA LEU A 86 3.53 7.74 1.33
C LEU A 86 2.83 6.64 2.13
N GLY A 87 2.22 5.67 1.45
CA GLY A 87 1.53 4.55 2.09
C GLY A 87 2.49 3.66 2.88
N GLY A 88 3.68 3.40 2.33
CA GLY A 88 4.75 2.66 3.00
C GLY A 88 5.30 3.40 4.22
N PHE A 89 5.49 4.71 4.12
CA PHE A 89 5.90 5.56 5.24
C PHE A 89 4.84 5.57 6.35
N GLN A 90 3.57 5.71 6.00
CA GLN A 90 2.44 5.65 6.95
C GLN A 90 2.36 4.29 7.65
N TRP A 91 2.52 3.19 6.91
CA TRP A 91 2.58 1.85 7.49
C TRP A 91 3.74 1.68 8.47
N GLY A 92 4.95 2.10 8.08
CA GLY A 92 6.13 2.03 8.95
C GLY A 92 5.97 2.88 10.21
N LEU A 93 5.38 4.07 10.08
CA LEU A 93 5.05 4.93 11.22
C LEU A 93 4.07 4.25 12.19
N MET A 94 3.02 3.60 11.67
CA MET A 94 2.05 2.87 12.49
C MET A 94 2.69 1.68 13.20
N CYS A 95 3.55 0.91 12.53
CA CYS A 95 4.28 -0.19 13.15
C CYS A 95 5.20 0.31 14.28
N LEU A 96 5.90 1.43 14.05
CA LEU A 96 6.73 2.07 15.08
C LEU A 96 5.90 2.55 16.27
N LEU A 97 4.73 3.12 16.02
CA LEU A 97 3.80 3.54 17.08
C LEU A 97 3.28 2.36 17.90
N MET A 98 3.00 1.21 17.27
CA MET A 98 2.62 -0.01 17.97
C MET A 98 3.74 -0.53 18.88
N ASP A 99 4.97 -0.59 18.37
CA ASP A 99 6.15 -1.00 19.15
C ASP A 99 6.35 -0.09 20.37
N LYS A 100 6.19 1.24 20.19
CA LYS A 100 6.24 2.24 21.26
C LYS A 100 5.09 2.16 22.27
N THR A 101 3.93 1.62 21.89
CA THR A 101 2.74 1.55 22.77
C THR A 101 2.59 0.21 23.49
N GLY A 102 3.52 -0.74 23.29
CA GLY A 102 3.74 -1.86 24.21
C GLY A 102 2.56 -2.82 24.34
N LYS A 103 1.91 -3.18 23.23
CA LYS A 103 0.94 -4.29 23.17
C LYS A 103 1.34 -5.32 22.14
#